data_AF-A0A8B8M8V2-F1
#
_entry.id   AF-A0A8B8M8V2-F1
#
_cell.length_a   1.000
_cell.length_b   1.000
_cell.length_c   1.000
_cell.angle_alpha   90.00
_cell.angle_beta   90.00
_cell.angle_gamma   90.00
#
_symmetry.space_group_name_H-M   'P 1'
#
loop_
_entity.id
_entity.type
_entity.pdbx_description
1 polymer ?
#
loop_
_entity_poly.entity_id
_entity_poly.type
_entity_poly.pdbx_seq_one_letter_code
_entity_poly.pdbx_strand_id
1 'polypeptide(L)'
;MTALSELLYQLYSKTIVLLTYILIELILIIRYLKSDTNSISTTQYLNFIEENNPTIRYTRRLKVDHLDCRVCLSEFEEGENVRNLNCKHTFHKDCLDQWLKQYCATCPLCRNKVLPDHVVEKYHLLQNQLEYDANDDQLIFLLSALRGGSTLHRYL
;
A
#
# COMPACT_ATOMS: atom_id res chain seq x y z
N MET A 1 34.20 -39.48 -36.30
CA MET A 1 34.13 -39.21 -34.85
C MET A 1 33.94 -37.73 -34.52
N THR A 2 34.28 -36.78 -35.40
CA THR A 2 34.18 -35.33 -35.18
C THR A 2 32.76 -34.75 -35.26
N ALA A 3 31.89 -35.29 -36.12
CA ALA A 3 30.52 -34.80 -36.27
C ALA A 3 29.66 -35.02 -35.01
N LEU A 4 29.89 -36.12 -34.28
CA LEU A 4 29.17 -36.40 -33.04
C LEU A 4 29.59 -35.45 -31.91
N SER A 5 30.89 -35.18 -31.75
CA SER A 5 31.37 -34.21 -30.75
C SER A 5 30.85 -32.80 -31.03
N GLU A 6 30.73 -32.42 -32.30
CA GLU A 6 30.22 -31.12 -32.70
C GLU A 6 28.72 -30.98 -32.46
N LEU A 7 27.93 -32.02 -32.78
CA LEU A 7 26.50 -32.07 -32.46
C LEU A 7 26.26 -32.05 -30.94
N LEU A 8 27.06 -32.79 -30.17
CA LEU A 8 26.96 -32.80 -28.71
C LEU A 8 27.27 -31.42 -28.12
N TYR A 9 28.27 -30.71 -28.66
CA TYR A 9 28.60 -29.34 -28.24
C TYR A 9 27.48 -28.34 -28.60
N GLN A 10 26.90 -28.46 -29.80
CA GLN A 10 25.78 -27.62 -30.24
C GLN A 10 24.51 -27.87 -29.41
N LEU A 11 24.24 -29.12 -29.03
CA LEU A 11 23.13 -29.46 -28.13
C LEU A 11 23.39 -28.95 -26.72
N TYR A 12 24.61 -29.13 -26.20
CA TYR A 12 25.00 -28.69 -24.86
C TYR A 12 24.96 -27.17 -24.67
N SER A 13 25.45 -26.40 -25.64
CA SER A 13 25.39 -24.94 -25.59
C SER A 13 23.95 -24.41 -25.62
N LYS A 14 23.08 -24.99 -26.46
CA LYS A 14 21.66 -24.63 -26.52
C LYS A 14 20.92 -24.98 -25.24
N THR A 15 21.19 -26.12 -24.63
CA THR A 15 20.56 -26.48 -23.35
C THR A 15 21.01 -25.56 -22.24
N ILE A 16 22.30 -25.17 -22.18
CA ILE A 16 22.76 -24.16 -21.21
C ILE A 16 22.02 -22.84 -21.40
N VAL A 17 21.96 -22.30 -22.62
CA VAL A 17 21.30 -21.01 -22.88
C VAL A 17 19.81 -21.07 -22.47
N LEU A 18 19.11 -22.14 -22.86
CA LEU A 18 17.70 -22.33 -22.46
C LEU A 18 17.53 -22.43 -20.95
N LEU A 19 18.38 -23.20 -20.26
CA LEU A 19 18.34 -23.32 -18.80
C LEU A 19 18.62 -21.97 -18.12
N THR A 20 19.60 -21.21 -18.61
CA THR A 20 19.90 -19.87 -18.05
C THR A 20 18.74 -18.91 -18.26
N TYR A 21 18.10 -18.93 -19.43
CA TYR A 21 16.91 -18.12 -19.71
C TYR A 21 15.77 -18.48 -18.75
N ILE A 22 15.46 -19.78 -18.61
CA ILE A 22 14.42 -20.26 -17.68
C ILE A 22 14.75 -19.86 -16.24
N LEU A 23 16.00 -19.97 -15.80
CA LEU A 23 16.41 -19.55 -14.46
C LEU A 23 16.23 -18.04 -14.24
N ILE A 24 16.55 -17.21 -15.24
CA ILE A 24 16.33 -15.76 -15.17
C ILE A 24 14.83 -15.46 -15.06
N GLU A 25 14.00 -16.05 -15.91
CA GLU A 25 12.54 -15.89 -15.86
C GLU A 25 11.98 -16.35 -14.51
N LEU A 26 12.44 -17.49 -13.99
CA LEU A 26 12.04 -17.95 -12.66
C LEU A 26 12.46 -16.97 -11.55
N ILE A 27 13.67 -16.38 -11.63
CA ILE A 27 14.11 -15.37 -10.67
C ILE A 27 13.22 -14.12 -10.76
N LEU A 28 12.86 -13.67 -11.96
CA LEU A 28 11.97 -12.52 -12.16
C LEU A 28 10.57 -12.80 -11.61
N ILE A 29 10.01 -13.98 -11.86
CA ILE A 29 8.72 -14.42 -11.34
C ILE A 29 8.76 -14.50 -9.81
N ILE A 30 9.80 -15.09 -9.21
CA ILE A 30 9.95 -15.16 -7.75
C ILE A 30 10.03 -13.74 -7.14
N ARG A 31 10.76 -12.82 -7.78
CA ARG A 31 10.86 -11.43 -7.32
C ARG A 31 9.52 -10.70 -7.44
N TYR A 32 8.78 -10.92 -8.52
CA TYR A 32 7.46 -10.36 -8.73
C TYR A 32 6.47 -10.85 -7.67
N LEU A 33 6.38 -12.17 -7.46
CA LEU A 33 5.52 -12.76 -6.44
C LEU A 33 5.88 -12.30 -5.02
N LYS A 34 7.18 -12.17 -4.72
CA LYS A 34 7.62 -11.65 -3.42
C LYS A 34 7.33 -10.16 -3.25
N SER A 35 7.37 -9.38 -4.34
CA SER A 35 6.98 -7.97 -4.34
C SER A 35 5.50 -7.81 -3.99
N ASP A 36 4.65 -8.69 -4.51
CA ASP A 36 3.22 -8.66 -4.27
C ASP A 36 2.87 -8.98 -2.79
N THR A 37 3.56 -9.96 -2.19
CA THR A 37 3.45 -10.24 -0.74
C THR A 37 3.99 -9.13 0.16
N ASN A 38 4.76 -8.19 -0.40
CA ASN A 38 5.33 -7.07 0.34
C ASN A 38 4.39 -5.86 0.40
N SER A 39 3.31 -5.86 -0.40
CA SER A 39 2.26 -4.85 -0.33
C SER A 39 1.56 -4.93 1.03
N ILE A 40 1.38 -3.78 1.67
CA ILE A 40 0.63 -3.69 2.93
C ILE A 40 -0.82 -3.34 2.59
N SER A 41 -1.79 -4.11 3.07
CA SER A 41 -3.20 -3.78 2.86
C SER A 41 -3.61 -2.55 3.68
N THR A 42 -4.69 -1.86 3.28
CA THR A 42 -5.26 -0.75 4.07
C THR A 42 -5.63 -1.16 5.50
N THR A 43 -6.07 -2.41 5.70
CA THR A 43 -6.38 -2.95 7.03
C THR A 43 -5.11 -3.16 7.86
N GLN A 44 -4.04 -3.67 7.25
CA GLN A 44 -2.75 -3.82 7.90
C GLN A 44 -2.13 -2.46 8.28
N TYR A 45 -2.25 -1.45 7.41
CA TYR A 45 -1.80 -0.09 7.71
C TYR A 45 -2.54 0.52 8.91
N LEU A 46 -3.87 0.38 8.96
CA LEU A 46 -4.68 0.84 10.09
C LEU A 46 -4.34 0.11 11.39
N ASN A 47 -4.16 -1.21 11.33
CA ASN A 47 -3.73 -1.99 12.49
C ASN A 47 -2.36 -1.53 13.00
N PHE A 48 -1.44 -1.19 12.08
CA PHE A 48 -0.13 -0.67 12.45
C PHE A 48 -0.24 0.70 13.15
N ILE A 49 -1.15 1.58 12.72
CA ILE A 49 -1.43 2.84 13.43
C ILE A 49 -1.99 2.55 14.83
N GLU A 50 -2.94 1.62 14.95
CA GLU A 50 -3.54 1.25 16.23
C GLU A 50 -2.52 0.67 17.22
N GLU A 51 -1.61 -0.18 16.75
CA GLU A 51 -0.56 -0.78 17.58
C GLU A 51 0.44 0.28 18.07
N ASN A 52 0.82 1.23 17.22
CA ASN A 52 1.83 2.24 17.57
C ASN A 52 1.25 3.45 18.32
N ASN A 53 -0.02 3.80 18.09
CA ASN A 53 -0.67 4.99 18.64
C ASN A 53 -2.09 4.65 19.09
N PRO A 54 -2.28 3.82 20.13
CA PRO A 54 -3.57 3.24 20.47
C PRO A 54 -4.65 4.28 20.75
N THR A 55 -5.89 3.92 20.41
CA THR A 55 -7.05 4.76 20.69
C THR A 55 -7.32 4.79 22.18
N ILE A 56 -7.46 5.99 22.73
CA ILE A 56 -7.88 6.22 24.10
C ILE A 56 -9.20 6.99 24.11
N ARG A 57 -10.00 6.79 25.17
CA ARG A 57 -11.17 7.62 25.41
C ARG A 57 -10.75 8.90 26.09
N TYR A 58 -11.12 10.03 25.51
CA TYR A 58 -10.90 11.33 26.12
C TYR A 58 -11.69 11.44 27.41
N THR A 59 -11.03 11.98 28.43
CA THR A 59 -11.65 12.36 29.70
C THR A 59 -11.12 13.72 30.07
N ARG A 60 -11.91 14.55 30.74
CA ARG A 60 -11.46 15.89 31.16
C ARG A 60 -10.28 15.88 32.13
N ARG A 61 -9.94 14.71 32.67
CA ARG A 61 -8.76 14.49 33.55
C ARG A 61 -7.48 14.23 32.77
N LEU A 62 -7.57 13.92 31.48
CA LEU A 62 -6.41 13.70 30.64
C LEU A 62 -5.65 15.02 30.47
N LYS A 63 -4.39 15.08 30.89
CA LYS A 63 -3.53 16.25 30.62
C LYS A 63 -3.10 16.21 29.17
N VAL A 64 -3.74 17.02 28.34
CA VAL A 64 -3.39 17.27 26.94
C VAL A 64 -2.91 18.69 26.75
N ASP A 65 -1.99 18.90 25.82
CA ASP A 65 -1.43 20.21 25.51
C ASP A 65 -2.50 21.19 24.98
N HIS A 66 -3.52 20.67 24.30
CA HIS A 66 -4.66 21.42 23.78
C HIS A 66 -5.98 20.68 24.05
N LEU A 67 -7.05 21.45 24.25
CA LEU A 67 -8.41 20.94 24.50
C LEU A 67 -9.21 20.75 23.20
N ASP A 68 -8.62 21.11 22.06
CA ASP A 68 -9.22 21.05 20.74
C ASP A 68 -8.38 20.23 19.76
N CYS A 69 -9.04 19.53 18.85
CA CYS A 69 -8.38 18.84 17.76
C CYS A 69 -7.96 19.86 16.70
N ARG A 70 -6.66 19.96 16.43
CA ARG A 70 -6.11 20.93 15.47
C ARG A 70 -6.34 20.56 14.00
N VAL A 71 -7.01 19.43 13.72
CA VAL A 71 -7.37 19.00 12.37
C VAL A 71 -8.79 19.42 12.03
N CYS A 72 -9.77 19.09 12.88
CA CYS A 72 -11.18 19.50 12.68
C CYS A 72 -11.57 20.80 13.39
N LEU A 73 -10.67 21.35 14.21
CA LEU A 73 -10.85 22.58 14.99
C LEU A 73 -12.02 22.52 16.01
N SER A 74 -12.42 21.30 16.40
CA SER A 74 -13.47 21.07 17.41
C SER A 74 -12.86 20.69 18.77
N GLU A 75 -13.50 21.10 19.85
CA GLU A 75 -13.13 20.73 21.21
C GLU A 75 -13.30 19.21 21.45
N PHE A 76 -12.53 18.65 22.38
CA PHE A 76 -12.67 17.26 22.78
C PHE A 76 -13.80 17.07 23.81
N GLU A 77 -14.70 16.16 23.51
CA GLU A 77 -15.82 15.79 24.39
C GLU A 77 -15.58 14.49 25.17
N GLU A 78 -16.18 14.38 26.35
CA GLU A 78 -15.97 13.26 27.26
C GLU A 78 -16.45 11.93 26.65
N GLY A 79 -15.54 10.96 26.56
CA GLY A 79 -15.79 9.66 25.95
C GLY A 79 -15.43 9.56 24.46
N GLU A 80 -15.03 10.65 23.81
CA GLU A 80 -14.58 10.64 22.41
C GLU A 80 -13.29 9.82 22.23
N ASN A 81 -13.15 9.23 21.04
CA ASN A 81 -11.96 8.47 20.69
C ASN A 81 -10.87 9.42 20.20
N VAL A 82 -9.78 9.50 20.95
CA VAL A 82 -8.62 10.33 20.61
C VAL A 82 -7.36 9.45 20.57
N ARG A 83 -6.34 9.92 19.86
CA ARG A 83 -5.00 9.32 19.84
C ARG A 83 -4.01 10.35 20.34
N ASN A 84 -3.12 9.93 21.24
CA ASN A 84 -2.00 10.73 21.68
C ASN A 84 -0.73 10.23 20.98
N LEU A 85 -0.02 11.12 20.31
CA LEU A 85 1.22 10.80 19.60
C LEU A 85 2.42 10.81 20.56
N ASN A 86 3.52 10.17 20.18
CA ASN A 86 4.78 10.24 20.94
C ASN A 86 5.32 11.67 21.13
N CYS A 87 4.90 12.61 20.28
CA CYS A 87 5.19 14.03 20.40
C CYS A 87 4.27 14.80 21.38
N LYS A 88 3.39 14.09 22.12
CA LYS A 88 2.41 14.58 23.10
C LYS A 88 1.20 15.35 22.57
N HIS A 89 1.13 15.53 21.25
CA HIS A 89 -0.04 16.11 20.61
C HIS A 89 -1.17 15.10 20.48
N THR A 90 -2.39 15.53 20.77
CA THR A 90 -3.61 14.71 20.74
C THR A 90 -4.56 15.18 19.66
N PHE A 91 -5.21 14.22 19.01
CA PHE A 91 -6.18 14.45 17.94
C PHE A 91 -7.32 13.42 18.03
N HIS A 92 -8.48 13.70 17.44
CA HIS A 92 -9.49 12.67 17.26
C HIS A 92 -8.92 11.51 16.44
N LYS A 93 -9.28 10.29 16.81
CA LYS A 93 -8.85 9.06 16.14
C LYS A 93 -9.06 9.18 14.63
N ASP A 94 -10.27 9.52 14.22
CA ASP A 94 -10.64 9.52 12.80
C ASP A 94 -9.97 10.67 12.04
N CYS A 95 -9.78 11.84 12.68
CA CYS A 95 -9.06 12.96 12.08
C CYS A 95 -7.59 12.62 11.84
N LEU A 96 -6.92 12.00 12.82
CA LEU A 96 -5.53 11.60 12.68
C LEU A 96 -5.38 10.44 11.68
N ASP A 97 -6.24 9.43 11.75
CA ASP A 97 -6.20 8.28 10.83
C ASP A 97 -6.37 8.75 9.37
N GLN A 98 -7.26 9.71 9.11
CA GLN A 98 -7.44 10.30 7.78
C GLN A 98 -6.22 11.12 7.35
N TRP A 99 -5.64 11.90 8.27
CA TRP A 99 -4.44 12.68 7.99
C TRP A 99 -3.26 11.80 7.57
N LEU A 100 -3.02 10.71 8.31
CA LEU A 100 -1.95 9.75 8.06
C LEU A 100 -2.16 8.95 6.76
N LYS A 101 -3.40 8.84 6.27
CA LYS A 101 -3.71 8.18 4.99
C LYS A 101 -3.59 9.09 3.78
N GLN A 102 -3.95 10.36 3.92
CA GLN A 102 -4.15 11.26 2.77
C GLN A 102 -2.98 12.20 2.52
N TYR A 103 -2.33 12.69 3.57
CA TYR A 103 -1.39 13.81 3.42
C TYR A 103 0.02 13.40 3.79
N CYS A 104 0.25 13.08 5.07
CA CYS A 104 1.57 12.84 5.60
C CYS A 104 1.48 11.94 6.83
N ALA A 105 2.40 10.98 6.96
CA ALA A 105 2.57 10.17 8.17
C ALA A 105 3.30 10.91 9.30
N THR A 106 2.99 12.20 9.47
CA THR A 106 3.63 13.12 10.43
C THR A 106 2.58 13.82 11.28
N CYS A 107 3.00 14.31 12.44
CA CYS A 107 2.13 15.08 13.32
C CYS A 107 1.69 16.40 12.63
N PRO A 108 0.37 16.71 12.57
CA PRO A 108 -0.13 17.96 12.01
C PRO A 108 0.46 19.24 12.63
N LEU A 109 0.91 19.17 13.89
CA LEU A 109 1.40 20.34 14.64
C LEU A 109 2.92 20.52 14.54
N CYS A 110 3.68 19.47 14.81
CA CYS A 110 5.14 19.58 14.91
C CYS A 110 5.91 18.85 13.80
N ARG A 111 5.21 18.18 12.88
CA ARG A 111 5.79 17.39 11.78
C ARG A 111 6.71 16.24 12.20
N ASN A 112 6.74 15.88 13.49
CA ASN A 112 7.43 14.66 13.93
C ASN A 112 6.81 13.44 13.24
N LYS A 113 7.67 12.51 12.81
CA LYS A 113 7.23 11.26 12.17
C LYS A 113 6.39 10.43 13.14
N VAL A 114 5.22 10.01 12.68
CA VAL A 114 4.30 9.17 13.44
C VAL A 114 4.51 7.70 13.10
N LEU A 115 4.82 7.40 11.84
CA LEU A 115 5.06 6.05 11.35
C LEU A 115 6.45 5.95 10.68
N PRO A 116 7.05 4.75 10.60
CA PRO A 116 8.29 4.51 9.87
C PRO A 116 8.11 4.69 8.36
N ASP A 117 9.13 5.24 7.69
CA ASP A 117 9.09 5.56 6.25
C ASP A 117 8.73 4.33 5.38
N HIS A 118 9.29 3.15 5.69
CA HIS A 118 9.05 1.93 4.91
C HIS A 118 7.59 1.44 4.95
N VAL A 119 6.84 1.75 6.02
CA VAL A 119 5.41 1.39 6.12
C VAL A 119 4.57 2.33 5.26
N VAL A 120 4.92 3.62 5.29
CA VAL A 120 4.25 4.69 4.57
C VAL A 120 4.46 4.53 3.06
N GLU A 121 5.69 4.24 2.65
CA GLU A 121 6.05 3.96 1.25
C GLU A 121 5.23 2.79 0.70
N LYS A 122 5.16 1.66 1.42
CA LYS A 122 4.35 0.50 1.03
C LYS A 122 2.87 0.85 0.88
N TYR A 123 2.32 1.69 1.75
CA TYR A 123 0.92 2.11 1.67
C TYR A 123 0.64 3.05 0.49
N HIS A 124 1.53 3.98 0.19
CA HIS A 124 1.40 4.84 -1.00
C HIS A 124 1.53 4.06 -2.30
N LEU A 125 2.41 3.04 -2.35
CA LEU A 125 2.47 2.13 -3.49
C LEU A 125 1.14 1.42 -3.71
N LEU A 126 0.48 0.95 -2.65
CA LEU A 126 -0.86 0.38 -2.73
C LEU A 126 -1.88 1.39 -3.27
N GLN A 127 -1.92 2.62 -2.72
CA GLN A 127 -2.87 3.64 -3.18
C GLN A 127 -2.70 3.95 -4.67
N ASN A 128 -1.45 4.10 -5.13
CA ASN A 128 -1.15 4.35 -6.54
C ASN A 128 -1.54 3.16 -7.44
N GLN A 129 -1.35 1.92 -6.96
CA GLN A 129 -1.80 0.72 -7.69
C GLN A 129 -3.32 0.70 -7.81
N LEU A 130 -4.05 1.00 -6.74
CA LEU A 130 -5.52 1.07 -6.77
C LEU A 130 -6.03 2.18 -7.69
N GLU A 131 -5.36 3.33 -7.72
CA GLU A 131 -5.68 4.42 -8.66
C GLU A 131 -5.42 4.02 -10.12
N TYR A 132 -4.32 3.30 -10.38
CA TYR A 132 -4.03 2.76 -11.70
C TYR A 132 -5.08 1.72 -12.13
N ASP A 133 -5.40 0.75 -11.27
CA ASP A 133 -6.41 -0.28 -11.56
C ASP A 133 -7.79 0.35 -11.80
N ALA A 134 -8.18 1.34 -11.00
CA ALA A 134 -9.45 2.06 -11.20
C ALA A 134 -9.49 2.88 -12.49
N ASN A 135 -8.35 3.43 -12.91
CA ASN A 135 -8.22 4.13 -14.18
C ASN A 135 -8.20 3.15 -15.37
N ASP A 136 -7.58 1.98 -15.21
CA ASP A 136 -7.58 0.92 -16.21
C ASP A 136 -9.00 0.36 -16.41
N ASP A 137 -9.80 0.18 -15.36
CA ASP A 137 -11.20 -0.19 -15.49
C ASP A 137 -12.02 0.86 -16.26
N GLN A 138 -11.75 2.15 -16.02
CA GLN A 138 -12.36 3.25 -16.79
C GLN A 138 -11.87 3.24 -18.25
N LEU A 139 -10.59 2.98 -18.50
CA LEU A 139 -10.04 2.84 -19.85
C LEU A 139 -10.60 1.63 -20.58
N ILE A 140 -10.73 0.48 -19.90
CA ILE A 140 -11.36 -0.74 -20.42
C ILE A 140 -12.82 -0.45 -20.79
N PHE A 141 -13.56 0.26 -19.93
CA PHE A 141 -14.91 0.70 -20.21
C PHE A 141 -14.96 1.62 -21.45
N LEU A 142 -14.08 2.61 -21.56
CA LEU A 142 -14.00 3.50 -22.72
C LEU A 142 -13.61 2.75 -24.00
N LEU A 143 -12.67 1.80 -23.93
CA LEU A 143 -12.27 0.95 -25.05
C LEU A 143 -13.43 0.03 -25.48
N SER A 144 -14.24 -0.47 -24.53
CA SER A 144 -15.43 -1.27 -24.83
C SER A 144 -16.52 -0.46 -25.54
N ALA A 145 -16.68 0.81 -25.17
CA ALA A 145 -17.61 1.74 -25.81
C ALA A 145 -17.15 2.15 -27.22
N LEU A 146 -15.84 2.31 -27.42
CA LEU A 146 -15.24 2.64 -28.72
C LEU A 146 -15.24 1.46 -29.70
N ARG A 147 -15.19 0.21 -29.20
CA ARG A 147 -15.28 -1.01 -30.01
C ARG A 147 -16.72 -1.42 -30.36
N GLY A 148 -17.64 -0.45 -30.46
CA GLY A 148 -19.06 -0.68 -30.63
C GLY A 148 -19.41 -1.88 -31.53
N GLY A 149 -20.00 -2.93 -30.93
CA GLY A 149 -20.54 -4.06 -31.68
C GLY A 149 -20.46 -5.43 -31.01
N SER A 150 -21.61 -5.87 -30.49
CA SER A 150 -22.04 -7.27 -30.27
C SER A 150 -21.25 -8.17 -29.31
N THR A 151 -21.70 -8.24 -28.05
CA THR A 151 -22.14 -9.48 -27.34
C THR A 151 -22.47 -9.17 -25.87
N LEU A 152 -23.63 -8.56 -25.62
CA LEU A 152 -24.28 -8.71 -24.31
C LEU A 152 -25.04 -10.04 -24.32
N HIS A 153 -24.39 -11.10 -23.87
CA HIS A 153 -25.13 -12.25 -23.35
C HIS A 153 -24.46 -12.78 -22.08
N ARG A 154 -25.27 -12.82 -21.02
CA ARG A 154 -25.09 -13.54 -19.75
C ARG A 154 -24.02 -13.02 -18.79
N TYR A 155 -24.50 -12.29 -17.76
CA TYR A 155 -24.39 -12.71 -16.36
C TYR A 155 -25.54 -12.06 -15.58
N LEU A 156 -26.69 -12.73 -15.60
CA LEU A 156 -27.62 -12.82 -14.47
C LEU A 156 -27.43 -14.23 -13.90
#